data_AF-A0A960MVE6-F1
#
_entry.id   AF-A0A960MVE6-F1
#
_cell.length_a   1.000
_cell.length_b   1.000
_cell.length_c   1.000
_cell.angle_alpha   90.00
_cell.angle_beta   90.00
_cell.angle_gamma   90.00
#
_symmetry.space_group_name_H-M   'P 1'
#
loop_
_entity.id
_entity.type
_entity.pdbx_description
1 polymer ?
#
loop_
_entity_poly.entity_id
_entity_poly.type
_entity_poly.pdbx_seq_one_letter_code
_entity_poly.pdbx_strand_id
1 'polypeptide(L)'
;MKRQAFLLLPITLLAAAAHATVSVEFQLGAVDLPPGSLGVLVADTGGNGFTPVSSSAGTVLAPGQSMGATDDKIVAVFSVGEMSDWGGKRGFATVLPPLDYSALGVAPGQSLVFYAFPARAAGDVIRADELAVAFRTDNALELSGNMGFS
;
A
#
# COMPACT_ATOMS: atom_id res chain seq x y z
N MET A 1 -7.88 22.03 -66.74
CA MET A 1 -8.40 21.99 -65.35
C MET A 1 -8.31 20.55 -64.83
N LYS A 2 -7.38 20.25 -63.92
CA LYS A 2 -7.29 18.94 -63.23
C LYS A 2 -7.32 19.20 -61.73
N ARG A 3 -8.39 18.77 -61.05
CA ARG A 3 -8.55 18.86 -59.60
C ARG A 3 -7.88 17.64 -58.97
N GLN A 4 -6.76 17.82 -58.30
CA GLN A 4 -6.17 16.77 -57.46
C GLN A 4 -6.92 16.74 -56.13
N ALA A 5 -7.59 15.62 -55.86
CA ALA A 5 -8.23 15.34 -54.59
C ALA A 5 -7.16 14.86 -53.60
N PHE A 6 -6.94 15.64 -52.54
CA PHE A 6 -6.11 15.24 -51.41
C PHE A 6 -6.93 14.31 -50.50
N LEU A 7 -6.54 13.04 -50.46
CA LEU A 7 -7.11 12.05 -49.54
C LEU A 7 -6.42 12.21 -48.18
N LEU A 8 -7.11 12.80 -47.20
CA LEU A 8 -6.65 12.87 -45.81
C LEU A 8 -6.96 11.54 -45.11
N LEU A 9 -5.93 10.76 -44.79
CA LEU A 9 -6.05 9.61 -43.89
C LEU A 9 -6.16 10.10 -42.43
N PRO A 10 -7.12 9.60 -41.63
CA PRO A 10 -7.14 9.85 -40.20
C PRO A 10 -6.02 9.05 -39.53
N ILE A 11 -5.04 9.74 -38.95
CA ILE A 11 -4.07 9.15 -38.04
C ILE A 11 -4.77 8.94 -36.70
N THR A 12 -5.20 7.72 -36.43
CA THR A 12 -5.64 7.30 -35.09
C THR A 12 -4.42 7.19 -34.18
N LEU A 13 -4.19 8.22 -33.38
CA LEU A 13 -3.18 8.22 -32.34
C LEU A 13 -3.65 7.30 -31.20
N LEU A 14 -3.12 6.08 -31.15
CA LEU A 14 -3.36 5.16 -30.04
C LEU A 14 -2.52 5.65 -28.85
N ALA A 15 -3.15 6.36 -27.91
CA ALA A 15 -2.49 6.76 -26.67
C ALA A 15 -2.19 5.50 -25.85
N ALA A 16 -0.93 5.05 -25.85
CA ALA A 16 -0.49 4.06 -24.88
C ALA A 16 -0.57 4.69 -23.49
N ALA A 17 -1.39 4.13 -22.60
CA ALA A 17 -1.38 4.51 -21.20
C ALA A 17 0.02 4.19 -20.64
N ALA A 18 0.79 5.23 -20.34
CA ALA A 18 2.05 5.07 -19.65
C ALA A 18 1.73 4.69 -18.20
N HIS A 19 1.85 3.40 -17.87
CA HIS A 19 1.82 2.95 -16.48
C HIS A 19 3.20 3.23 -15.88
N ALA A 20 3.29 4.24 -15.03
CA ALA A 20 4.49 4.46 -14.23
C ALA A 20 4.53 3.40 -13.12
N THR A 21 5.51 2.52 -13.17
CA THR A 21 5.82 1.65 -12.03
C THR A 21 6.52 2.49 -10.97
N VAL A 22 5.77 2.90 -9.95
CA VAL A 22 6.33 3.62 -8.80
C VAL A 22 6.99 2.59 -7.88
N SER A 23 8.23 2.84 -7.49
CA SER A 23 8.88 2.11 -6.40
C SER A 23 8.77 2.94 -5.13
N VAL A 24 8.19 2.37 -4.07
CA VAL A 24 8.07 3.02 -2.77
C VAL A 24 9.02 2.34 -1.80
N GLU A 25 9.87 3.10 -1.13
CA GLU A 25 10.65 2.61 0.00
C GLU A 25 9.88 2.85 1.30
N PHE A 26 9.70 1.79 2.08
CA PHE A 26 9.08 1.86 3.40
C PHE A 26 10.11 1.45 4.45
N GLN A 27 10.23 2.25 5.51
CA GLN A 27 11.08 1.96 6.66
C GLN A 27 10.26 1.95 7.94
N LEU A 28 10.38 0.85 8.68
CA LEU A 28 9.84 0.70 10.03
C LEU A 28 11.00 0.61 11.02
N GLY A 29 10.90 1.36 12.11
CA GLY A 29 11.89 1.42 13.17
C GLY A 29 11.88 0.20 14.05
N ALA A 30 12.62 0.27 15.15
CA ALA A 30 12.68 -0.80 16.14
C ALA A 30 11.26 -1.21 16.59
N VAL A 31 10.83 -2.40 16.19
CA VAL A 31 9.50 -2.93 16.50
C VAL A 31 9.61 -4.35 17.01
N ASP A 32 8.82 -4.70 18.02
CA ASP A 32 8.69 -6.08 18.48
C ASP A 32 7.42 -6.68 17.87
N LEU A 33 7.56 -7.54 16.86
CA LEU A 33 6.41 -8.19 16.23
C LEU A 33 6.31 -9.64 16.74
N PRO A 34 5.12 -10.10 17.17
CA PRO A 34 4.92 -11.48 17.56
C PRO A 34 5.34 -12.45 16.44
N PRO A 35 5.95 -13.61 16.76
CA PRO A 35 6.25 -14.63 15.77
C PRO A 35 5.00 -15.05 15.00
N GLY A 36 5.12 -15.24 13.68
CA GLY A 36 3.97 -15.57 12.84
C GLY A 36 3.04 -14.39 12.56
N SER A 37 3.44 -13.16 12.87
CA SER A 37 2.69 -11.97 12.47
C SER A 37 2.76 -11.74 10.96
N LEU A 38 1.64 -11.27 10.41
CA LEU A 38 1.53 -10.67 9.09
C LEU A 38 1.53 -9.15 9.25
N GLY A 39 2.35 -8.43 8.49
CA GLY A 39 2.25 -6.98 8.45
C GLY A 39 1.47 -6.52 7.25
N VAL A 40 0.74 -5.43 7.43
CA VAL A 40 -0.15 -4.86 6.44
C VAL A 40 0.07 -3.36 6.46
N LEU A 41 0.58 -2.81 5.36
CA LEU A 41 0.73 -1.37 5.20
C LEU A 41 -0.52 -0.83 4.53
N VAL A 42 -1.14 0.16 5.17
CA VAL A 42 -2.39 0.77 4.75
C VAL A 42 -2.18 2.27 4.55
N ALA A 43 -2.70 2.80 3.45
CA ALA A 43 -2.73 4.23 3.15
C ALA A 43 -4.13 4.80 3.35
N ASP A 44 -4.23 5.91 4.07
CA ASP A 44 -5.46 6.68 4.19
C ASP A 44 -5.55 7.62 2.98
N THR A 45 -6.39 7.24 2.02
CA THR A 45 -6.57 8.02 0.78
C THR A 45 -7.57 9.16 0.92
N GLY A 46 -8.40 9.14 1.97
CA GLY A 46 -9.43 10.14 2.24
C GLY A 46 -8.98 11.29 3.13
N GLY A 47 -7.88 11.10 3.88
CA GLY A 47 -7.35 12.08 4.84
C GLY A 47 -8.25 12.27 6.07
N ASN A 48 -9.11 11.30 6.35
CA ASN A 48 -10.06 11.29 7.47
C ASN A 48 -9.55 10.45 8.67
N GLY A 49 -8.37 9.85 8.54
CA GLY A 49 -7.79 8.92 9.50
C GLY A 49 -8.28 7.49 9.32
N PHE A 50 -7.51 6.54 9.87
CA PHE A 50 -7.75 5.12 9.66
C PHE A 50 -8.97 4.57 10.40
N THR A 51 -9.72 3.72 9.71
CA THR A 51 -10.79 2.89 10.27
C THR A 51 -10.22 1.92 11.31
N PRO A 52 -10.87 1.74 12.47
CA PRO A 52 -10.47 0.72 13.44
C PRO A 52 -10.48 -0.68 12.83
N VAL A 53 -9.46 -1.50 13.16
CA VAL A 53 -9.34 -2.89 12.68
C VAL A 53 -10.57 -3.73 13.05
N SER A 54 -11.12 -3.53 14.25
CA SER A 54 -12.33 -4.21 14.72
C SER A 54 -13.55 -3.95 13.83
N SER A 55 -13.58 -2.83 13.12
CA SER A 55 -14.65 -2.44 12.19
C SER A 55 -14.37 -2.87 10.74
N SER A 56 -13.26 -3.57 10.50
CA SER A 56 -12.79 -3.97 9.17
C SER A 56 -13.00 -5.46 8.88
N ALA A 57 -13.81 -6.14 9.69
CA ALA A 57 -14.12 -7.57 9.54
C ALA A 57 -14.67 -7.89 8.14
N GLY A 58 -14.24 -9.01 7.57
CA GLY A 58 -14.60 -9.41 6.20
C GLY A 58 -13.63 -8.90 5.12
N THR A 59 -12.70 -8.00 5.46
CA THR A 59 -11.65 -7.56 4.53
C THR A 59 -10.62 -8.67 4.30
N VAL A 60 -10.24 -8.90 3.04
CA VAL A 60 -9.12 -9.78 2.68
C VAL A 60 -7.79 -9.03 2.85
N LEU A 61 -6.83 -9.62 3.57
CA LEU A 61 -5.50 -9.08 3.79
C LEU A 61 -4.62 -9.27 2.54
N ALA A 62 -4.84 -8.43 1.53
CA ALA A 62 -4.10 -8.43 0.26
C ALA A 62 -3.93 -7.00 -0.30
N PRO A 63 -2.85 -6.71 -1.04
CA PRO A 63 -2.69 -5.41 -1.72
C PRO A 63 -3.88 -5.07 -2.63
N GLY A 64 -4.25 -3.79 -2.65
CA GLY A 64 -5.37 -3.23 -3.40
C GLY A 64 -6.73 -3.36 -2.73
N GLN A 65 -6.85 -4.15 -1.66
CA GLN A 65 -8.10 -4.24 -0.89
C GLN A 65 -8.30 -3.00 -0.01
N SER A 66 -9.55 -2.72 0.35
CA SER A 66 -9.90 -1.63 1.27
C SER A 66 -10.19 -2.19 2.65
N MET A 67 -9.59 -1.63 3.68
CA MET A 67 -9.69 -2.10 5.05
C MET A 67 -10.74 -1.28 5.80
N GLY A 68 -11.92 -1.87 5.98
CA GLY A 68 -13.04 -1.16 6.61
C GLY A 68 -13.65 -0.15 5.64
N ALA A 69 -13.40 1.15 5.87
CA ALA A 69 -13.87 2.18 4.96
C ALA A 69 -13.21 2.05 3.57
N THR A 70 -13.86 2.61 2.55
CA THR A 70 -13.42 2.46 1.16
C THR A 70 -12.14 3.20 0.83
N ASP A 71 -11.68 4.10 1.69
CA ASP A 71 -10.53 4.98 1.50
C ASP A 71 -9.24 4.50 2.21
N ASP A 72 -9.31 3.49 3.07
CA ASP A 72 -8.14 2.86 3.68
C ASP A 72 -7.62 1.73 2.78
N LYS A 73 -6.59 2.00 1.97
CA LYS A 73 -6.08 1.04 0.97
C LYS A 73 -4.90 0.24 1.48
N ILE A 74 -4.99 -1.09 1.41
CA ILE A 74 -3.84 -1.97 1.63
C ILE A 74 -2.88 -1.79 0.45
N VAL A 75 -1.69 -1.27 0.71
CA VAL A 75 -0.66 -1.04 -0.32
C VAL A 75 0.40 -2.13 -0.34
N ALA A 76 0.62 -2.82 0.78
CA ALA A 76 1.53 -3.96 0.87
C ALA A 76 1.15 -4.91 2.00
N VAL A 77 1.53 -6.17 1.84
CA VAL A 77 1.42 -7.23 2.84
C VAL A 77 2.79 -7.90 2.97
N PHE A 78 3.17 -8.23 4.19
CA PHE A 78 4.50 -8.70 4.54
C PHE A 78 4.46 -9.95 5.40
N SER A 79 5.25 -10.94 5.02
CA SER A 79 5.29 -12.27 5.61
C SER A 79 6.64 -12.55 6.27
N VAL A 80 6.65 -13.45 7.28
CA VAL A 80 7.85 -13.84 8.04
C VAL A 80 9.01 -14.34 7.15
N GLY A 81 8.73 -14.86 5.95
CA GLY A 81 9.75 -15.35 5.02
C GLY A 81 10.34 -14.30 4.07
N GLU A 82 9.76 -13.09 4.01
CA GLU A 82 10.11 -12.10 2.98
C GLU A 82 11.19 -11.13 3.46
N MET A 83 11.46 -11.05 4.77
CA MET A 83 12.40 -10.08 5.35
C MET A 83 13.27 -10.69 6.44
N SER A 84 14.59 -10.46 6.35
CA SER A 84 15.60 -10.98 7.27
C SER A 84 15.43 -10.52 8.72
N ASP A 85 14.87 -9.32 8.93
CA ASP A 85 14.74 -8.68 10.23
C ASP A 85 13.30 -8.69 10.77
N TRP A 86 12.40 -9.49 10.16
CA TRP A 86 11.01 -9.59 10.58
C TRP A 86 10.85 -10.13 12.01
N GLY A 87 10.08 -9.43 12.84
CA GLY A 87 9.91 -9.80 14.25
C GLY A 87 11.08 -9.46 15.16
N GLY A 88 12.12 -8.79 14.64
CA GLY A 88 13.22 -8.28 15.43
C GLY A 88 13.07 -6.80 15.79
N LYS A 89 13.58 -6.41 16.96
CA LYS A 89 13.62 -5.00 17.44
C LYS A 89 14.52 -4.07 16.62
N ARG A 90 14.98 -4.47 15.44
CA ARG A 90 15.88 -3.67 14.59
C ARG A 90 15.10 -2.86 13.56
N GLY A 91 13.82 -3.17 13.35
CA GLY A 91 13.06 -2.62 12.24
C GLY A 91 13.46 -3.22 10.90
N PHE A 92 12.85 -2.75 9.82
CA PHE A 92 13.18 -3.19 8.47
C PHE A 92 12.91 -2.07 7.46
N ALA A 93 13.63 -2.10 6.34
CA ALA A 93 13.35 -1.27 5.17
C ALA A 93 13.18 -2.19 3.96
N THR A 94 12.21 -1.88 3.10
CA THR A 94 11.95 -2.67 1.90
C THR A 94 11.34 -1.83 0.79
N VAL A 95 11.62 -2.23 -0.44
CA VAL A 95 10.98 -1.67 -1.63
C VAL A 95 9.67 -2.40 -1.85
N LEU A 96 8.56 -1.66 -1.90
CA LEU A 96 7.26 -2.25 -2.12
C LEU A 96 7.15 -2.80 -3.55
N PRO A 97 6.47 -3.95 -3.73
CA PRO A 97 6.17 -4.46 -5.06
C PRO A 97 5.44 -3.41 -5.91
N PRO A 98 5.69 -3.38 -7.24
CA PRO A 98 4.93 -2.56 -8.17
C PRO A 98 3.43 -2.68 -7.97
N LEU A 99 2.78 -1.55 -7.69
CA LEU A 99 1.33 -1.44 -7.60
C LEU A 99 0.88 -0.20 -8.38
N ASP A 100 -0.30 -0.25 -8.97
CA ASP A 100 -0.89 0.95 -9.58
C ASP A 100 -1.49 1.83 -8.47
N TYR A 101 -0.62 2.55 -7.76
CA TYR A 101 -1.00 3.43 -6.67
C TYR A 101 -2.01 4.49 -7.13
N SER A 102 -1.90 4.95 -8.38
CA SER A 102 -2.85 5.92 -8.94
C SER A 102 -4.26 5.33 -9.08
N ALA A 103 -4.39 4.08 -9.52
CA ALA A 103 -5.66 3.37 -9.59
C ALA A 103 -6.26 3.10 -8.21
N LEU A 104 -5.42 3.02 -7.17
CA LEU A 104 -5.87 2.90 -5.78
C LEU A 104 -6.23 4.25 -5.13
N GLY A 105 -6.01 5.37 -5.82
CA GLY A 105 -6.17 6.71 -5.23
C GLY A 105 -5.07 7.07 -4.24
N VAL A 106 -3.95 6.33 -4.25
CA VAL A 106 -2.81 6.57 -3.38
C VAL A 106 -1.91 7.64 -4.00
N ALA A 107 -1.66 8.70 -3.25
CA ALA A 107 -0.91 9.87 -3.68
C ALA A 107 0.21 10.23 -2.69
N PRO A 108 1.26 10.93 -3.15
CA PRO A 108 2.30 11.45 -2.28
C PRO A 108 1.73 12.28 -1.11
N GLY A 109 2.29 12.07 0.08
CA GLY A 109 1.92 12.83 1.30
C GLY A 109 0.71 12.28 2.06
N GLN A 110 0.08 11.20 1.59
CA GLN A 110 -0.95 10.51 2.36
C GLN A 110 -0.38 9.80 3.60
N SER A 111 -1.22 9.71 4.64
CA SER A 111 -0.85 9.02 5.87
C SER A 111 -0.73 7.52 5.64
N LEU A 112 0.26 6.90 6.27
CA LEU A 112 0.44 5.46 6.30
C LEU A 112 0.33 4.91 7.72
N VAL A 113 -0.17 3.70 7.84
CA VAL A 113 -0.12 2.90 9.08
C VAL A 113 0.31 1.48 8.75
N PHE A 114 1.17 0.94 9.59
CA PHE A 114 1.56 -0.46 9.53
C PHE A 114 0.84 -1.23 10.63
N TYR A 115 0.03 -2.22 10.25
CA TYR A 115 -0.65 -3.12 11.18
C TYR A 115 0.06 -4.46 11.24
N ALA A 116 0.32 -4.96 12.43
CA ALA A 116 0.81 -6.30 12.68
C ALA A 116 -0.31 -7.19 13.20
N PHE A 117 -0.73 -8.15 12.38
CA PHE A 117 -1.74 -9.14 12.71
C PHE A 117 -1.08 -10.44 13.21
N PRO A 118 -1.30 -10.86 14.46
CA PRO A 118 -0.67 -12.05 15.01
C PRO A 118 -1.27 -13.33 14.41
N ALA A 119 -0.41 -14.31 14.09
CA ALA A 119 -0.80 -15.63 13.59
C ALA A 119 -1.72 -15.58 12.36
N ARG A 120 -1.33 -14.77 11.36
CA ARG A 120 -2.06 -14.57 10.10
C ARG A 120 -1.19 -14.86 8.88
N ALA A 121 -1.86 -15.11 7.76
CA ALA A 121 -1.25 -15.26 6.45
C ALA A 121 -1.85 -14.28 5.43
N ALA A 122 -1.09 -13.97 4.37
CA ALA A 122 -1.59 -13.17 3.26
C ALA A 122 -2.80 -13.86 2.62
N GLY A 123 -3.83 -13.08 2.28
CA GLY A 123 -5.11 -13.59 1.77
C GLY A 123 -6.10 -14.06 2.83
N ASP A 124 -5.71 -14.08 4.12
CA ASP A 124 -6.67 -14.30 5.20
C ASP A 124 -7.71 -13.17 5.26
N VAL A 125 -8.87 -13.48 5.85
CA VAL A 125 -9.92 -12.50 6.12
C VAL A 125 -9.82 -11.99 7.56
N ILE A 126 -9.95 -10.67 7.74
CA ILE A 126 -10.06 -10.02 9.05
C ILE A 126 -11.30 -10.57 9.77
N ARG A 127 -11.12 -11.07 10.99
CA ARG A 127 -12.20 -11.59 11.83
C ARG A 127 -12.91 -10.44 12.55
N ALA A 128 -14.16 -10.69 12.95
CA ALA A 128 -14.85 -9.81 13.89
C ALA A 128 -14.03 -9.66 15.18
N ASP A 129 -13.98 -8.44 15.70
CA ASP A 129 -13.26 -8.07 16.93
C ASP A 129 -11.75 -8.37 16.91
N GLU A 130 -11.17 -8.55 15.73
CA GLU A 130 -9.74 -8.78 15.59
C GLU A 130 -8.93 -7.55 16.02
N LEU A 131 -7.84 -7.83 16.72
CA LEU A 131 -6.88 -6.83 17.14
C LEU A 131 -5.60 -6.97 16.31
N ALA A 132 -5.07 -5.83 15.89
CA ALA A 132 -3.74 -5.72 15.31
C ALA A 132 -2.97 -4.64 16.06
N VAL A 133 -1.65 -4.80 16.15
CA VAL A 133 -0.78 -3.75 16.70
C VAL A 133 -0.53 -2.73 15.59
N ALA A 134 -0.86 -1.47 15.84
CA ALA A 134 -0.71 -0.40 14.86
C ALA A 134 0.56 0.42 15.13
N PHE A 135 1.34 0.68 14.08
CA PHE A 135 2.52 1.52 14.11
C PHE A 135 2.29 2.67 13.13
N ARG A 136 2.19 3.90 13.67
CA ARG A 136 2.00 5.11 12.87
C ARG A 136 3.33 5.84 12.69
N THR A 137 3.51 6.40 11.49
CA THR A 137 4.71 7.14 11.10
C THR A 137 4.63 8.63 11.47
N ASP A 138 3.57 9.08 12.14
CA ASP A 138 3.30 10.48 12.48
C ASP A 138 4.10 11.00 13.69
N ASN A 139 4.78 10.15 14.47
CA ASN A 139 5.72 10.58 15.50
C ASN A 139 7.17 10.61 14.96
N ALA A 140 7.54 11.76 14.42
CA ALA A 140 8.86 12.11 13.88
C ALA A 140 9.97 12.23 14.96
N LEU A 141 9.98 11.37 15.98
CA LEU A 141 11.12 11.21 16.88
C LEU A 141 11.91 9.92 16.69
N GLU A 142 11.45 8.94 15.90
CA GLU A 142 12.28 7.77 15.56
C GLU A 142 12.17 7.21 14.13
N LEU A 143 11.44 7.83 13.19
CA LEU A 143 11.39 7.35 11.81
C LEU A 143 11.35 8.48 10.77
N SER A 144 12.43 8.63 10.00
CA SER A 144 12.46 9.42 8.76
C SER A 144 11.95 8.56 7.59
N GLY A 145 10.66 8.27 7.56
CA GLY A 145 10.03 7.63 6.41
C GLY A 145 9.51 8.67 5.42
N ASN A 146 10.33 9.07 4.44
CA ASN A 146 9.82 9.80 3.28
C ASN A 146 9.26 8.76 2.30
N MET A 147 7.97 8.84 1.94
CA MET A 147 7.51 8.24 0.69
C MET A 147 8.17 9.00 -0.47
N GLY A 148 9.34 8.54 -0.89
CA GLY A 148 10.01 9.00 -2.09
C GLY A 148 9.37 8.33 -3.30
N PHE A 149 8.90 9.14 -4.25
CA PHE A 149 8.50 8.69 -5.58
C PHE A 149 9.72 8.93 -6.48
N SER A 150 10.41 7.87 -6.89
CA SER A 150 11.52 7.93 -7.86
C SER A 150 11.05 7.55 -9.26
#